data_AF-A0A941KYS8-F1
#
_entry.id   AF-A0A941KYS8-F1
#
_cell.length_a   1.000
_cell.length_b   1.000
_cell.length_c   1.000
_cell.angle_alpha   90.00
_cell.angle_beta   90.00
_cell.angle_gamma   90.00
#
_symmetry.space_group_name_H-M   'P 1'
#
loop_
_entity.id
_entity.type
_entity.pdbx_description
1 polymer ?
#
loop_
_entity_poly.entity_id
_entity_poly.type
_entity_poly.pdbx_seq_one_letter_code
_entity_poly.pdbx_strand_id
1 'polypeptide(L)'
;MKPVNRLLAIVIPVLLICLSGAALTGCDNGASDAAPVVSIQQIDPSNQQEFVRQMVGKYLLLSTHLQNQYQAFKAADDADGFVDYRNSSWTPEYIATKNAYEKVFYNQKAYIYRNQLDGLFDLFFALHKLSVHLKHSMLQKDWALEQQALQKLAQNQAEVNAYLLLAP
;
A
#
# COMPACT_ATOMS: atom_id res chain seq x y z
N MET A 1 -54.43 52.94 -7.98
CA MET A 1 -52.97 52.79 -7.85
C MET A 1 -52.44 52.35 -9.22
N LYS A 2 -51.50 53.11 -9.80
CA LYS A 2 -50.85 52.79 -11.09
C LYS A 2 -49.74 51.77 -10.86
N PRO A 3 -49.45 50.92 -11.85
CA PRO A 3 -48.07 50.72 -12.23
C PRO A 3 -47.85 51.01 -13.73
N VAL A 4 -46.87 51.86 -13.98
CA VAL A 4 -46.23 52.09 -15.28
C VAL A 4 -44.75 51.82 -15.08
N ASN A 5 -44.19 50.85 -15.81
CA ASN A 5 -42.91 50.92 -16.54
C ASN A 5 -42.67 49.56 -17.22
N ARG A 6 -42.82 49.46 -18.55
CA ARG A 6 -41.82 49.72 -19.60
C ARG A 6 -40.80 48.56 -19.71
N LEU A 7 -40.96 47.63 -20.66
CA LEU A 7 -40.64 47.69 -22.11
C LEU A 7 -39.15 47.46 -22.43
N LEU A 8 -38.92 46.69 -23.51
CA LEU A 8 -37.68 46.27 -24.19
C LEU A 8 -36.98 45.04 -23.57
N ALA A 9 -36.59 43.98 -24.30
CA ALA A 9 -36.56 43.64 -25.73
C ALA A 9 -36.43 42.10 -25.80
N ILE A 10 -37.33 41.33 -26.44
CA ILE A 10 -37.35 40.88 -27.84
C ILE A 10 -35.98 40.79 -28.55
N VAL A 11 -35.80 39.66 -29.25
CA VAL A 11 -34.84 39.33 -30.34
C VAL A 11 -33.40 39.09 -29.84
N ILE A 12 -32.71 37.95 -30.04
CA ILE A 12 -32.51 37.13 -31.26
C ILE A 12 -32.12 35.67 -30.87
N PRO A 13 -32.50 34.67 -31.69
CA PRO A 13 -32.50 33.24 -31.39
C PRO A 13 -31.30 32.47 -31.98
N VAL A 14 -31.18 31.19 -31.60
CA VAL A 14 -30.72 30.05 -32.43
C VAL A 14 -29.68 30.40 -33.51
N LEU A 15 -28.40 30.44 -33.14
CA LEU A 15 -27.30 30.22 -34.08
C LEU A 15 -26.02 29.90 -33.30
N LEU A 16 -25.73 28.60 -33.09
CA LEU A 16 -24.39 28.02 -32.93
C LEU A 16 -24.53 26.52 -32.61
N ILE A 17 -25.18 25.81 -33.53
CA ILE A 17 -24.93 24.39 -33.78
C ILE A 17 -24.00 24.36 -34.99
N CYS A 18 -22.96 23.52 -34.92
CA CYS A 18 -21.94 23.18 -35.92
C CYS A 18 -20.59 23.93 -35.82
N LEU A 19 -19.52 23.13 -35.97
CA LEU A 19 -18.08 23.42 -35.83
C LEU A 19 -17.60 23.42 -34.37
N SER A 20 -17.02 22.36 -33.82
CA SER A 20 -16.00 21.51 -34.43
C SER A 20 -15.78 20.28 -33.54
N GLY A 21 -15.98 19.10 -34.10
CA GLY A 21 -15.37 17.90 -33.57
C GLY A 21 -13.87 17.97 -33.80
N ALA A 22 -13.10 17.78 -32.74
CA ALA A 22 -11.73 17.30 -32.81
C ALA A 22 -11.55 16.33 -31.64
N ALA A 23 -11.26 15.09 -32.02
CA ALA A 23 -10.93 13.94 -31.20
C ALA A 23 -10.33 14.25 -29.82
N LEU A 24 -11.02 13.84 -28.77
CA LEU A 24 -10.35 13.36 -27.56
C LEU A 24 -10.32 11.83 -27.63
N THR A 25 -9.65 11.31 -28.65
CA THR A 25 -8.99 10.00 -28.52
C THR A 25 -7.80 10.23 -27.60
N GLY A 26 -8.04 10.09 -26.30
CA GLY A 26 -6.97 9.84 -25.33
C GLY A 26 -6.50 8.39 -25.47
N CYS A 27 -5.97 8.03 -26.63
CA CYS A 27 -5.01 6.94 -26.72
C CYS A 27 -3.67 7.53 -26.25
N ASP A 28 -3.39 7.44 -24.95
CA ASP A 28 -2.00 7.45 -24.53
C ASP A 28 -1.46 6.04 -24.76
N ASN A 29 -0.78 5.87 -25.90
CA ASN A 29 0.02 4.70 -26.19
C ASN A 29 1.33 4.84 -25.43
N GLY A 30 1.51 3.99 -24.42
CA GLY A 30 2.83 3.50 -24.03
C GLY A 30 3.58 4.38 -23.04
N ALA A 31 3.38 4.12 -21.76
CA ALA A 31 4.31 3.35 -20.95
C ALA A 31 4.06 3.66 -19.48
N SER A 32 3.50 2.69 -18.77
CA SER A 32 4.23 2.23 -17.60
C SER A 32 3.78 0.79 -17.39
N ASP A 33 4.53 -0.15 -17.97
CA ASP A 33 4.78 -1.36 -17.20
C ASP A 33 5.43 -0.85 -15.92
N ALA A 34 4.58 -0.52 -14.94
CA ALA A 34 5.03 -0.05 -13.65
C ALA A 34 6.07 -1.06 -13.20
N ALA A 35 7.27 -0.57 -12.86
CA ALA A 35 8.37 -1.43 -12.50
C ALA A 35 7.86 -2.51 -11.54
N PRO A 36 8.16 -3.79 -11.79
CA PRO A 36 7.52 -4.88 -11.07
C PRO A 36 7.76 -4.67 -9.57
N VAL A 37 6.68 -4.74 -8.79
CA VAL A 37 6.70 -4.54 -7.33
C VAL A 37 7.73 -5.44 -6.65
N VAL A 38 7.92 -6.63 -7.21
CA VAL A 38 8.96 -7.61 -6.88
C VAL A 38 9.70 -7.95 -8.17
N SER A 39 11.01 -7.71 -8.20
CA SER A 39 11.82 -7.87 -9.42
C SER A 39 12.16 -9.32 -9.74
N ILE A 40 12.28 -10.19 -8.72
CA ILE A 40 12.61 -11.61 -8.89
C ILE A 40 11.32 -12.42 -8.75
N GLN A 41 10.78 -12.88 -9.88
CA GLN A 41 9.57 -13.72 -9.89
C GLN A 41 9.86 -15.23 -9.81
N GLN A 42 11.09 -15.63 -10.12
CA GLN A 42 11.58 -17.01 -10.03
C GLN A 42 12.88 -17.05 -9.22
N ILE A 43 12.85 -17.77 -8.10
CA ILE A 43 13.96 -17.91 -7.17
C ILE A 43 14.77 -19.14 -7.59
N ASP A 44 16.08 -18.96 -7.70
CA ASP A 44 17.05 -20.02 -7.92
C ASP A 44 18.33 -19.70 -7.13
N PRO A 45 19.28 -20.65 -7.03
CA PRO A 45 20.49 -20.45 -6.24
C PRO A 45 21.32 -19.21 -6.62
N SER A 46 21.24 -18.73 -7.87
CA SER A 46 22.01 -17.56 -8.32
C SER A 46 21.42 -16.23 -7.86
N ASN A 47 20.12 -16.19 -7.52
CA ASN A 47 19.40 -14.97 -7.18
C ASN A 47 18.71 -15.00 -5.79
N GLN A 48 18.76 -16.13 -5.10
CA GLN A 48 18.10 -16.32 -3.79
C GLN A 48 18.42 -15.21 -2.81
N GLN A 49 19.70 -14.89 -2.64
CA GLN A 49 20.12 -13.89 -1.66
C GLN A 49 19.63 -12.48 -2.03
N GLU A 50 19.52 -12.17 -3.33
CA GLU A 50 18.95 -10.90 -3.77
C GLU A 50 17.44 -10.85 -3.53
N PHE A 51 16.72 -11.95 -3.77
CA PHE A 51 15.31 -12.06 -3.43
C PHE A 51 15.07 -11.86 -1.92
N VAL A 52 15.90 -12.48 -1.08
CA VAL A 52 15.84 -12.34 0.38
C VAL A 52 16.08 -10.88 0.77
N ARG A 53 17.13 -10.23 0.26
CA ARG A 53 17.40 -8.80 0.53
C ARG A 53 16.23 -7.92 0.13
N GLN A 54 15.65 -8.15 -1.04
CA GLN A 54 14.49 -7.40 -1.51
C GLN A 54 13.30 -7.55 -0.56
N MET A 55 12.97 -8.78 -0.15
CA MET A 55 11.83 -9.06 0.72
C MET A 55 12.03 -8.53 2.14
N VAL A 56 13.22 -8.71 2.71
CA VAL A 56 13.58 -8.13 4.01
C VAL A 56 13.53 -6.59 3.94
N GLY A 57 14.11 -5.99 2.91
CA GLY A 57 14.09 -4.54 2.72
C GLY A 57 12.67 -3.99 2.62
N LYS A 58 11.78 -4.64 1.87
CA LYS A 58 10.36 -4.26 1.78
C LYS A 58 9.62 -4.44 3.09
N TYR A 59 9.87 -5.51 3.84
CA TYR A 59 9.30 -5.70 5.16
C TYR A 59 9.70 -4.57 6.12
N LEU A 60 11.01 -4.27 6.19
CA LEU A 60 11.53 -3.25 7.10
C LEU A 60 10.98 -1.87 6.74
N LEU A 61 10.93 -1.52 5.45
CA LEU A 61 10.35 -0.27 5.00
C LEU A 61 8.88 -0.12 5.44
N LEU A 62 8.04 -1.12 5.13
CA LEU A 62 6.61 -1.09 5.46
C LEU A 62 6.36 -1.08 6.97
N SER A 63 7.11 -1.87 7.73
CA SER A 63 6.97 -1.95 9.19
C SER A 63 7.44 -0.68 9.90
N THR A 64 8.57 -0.10 9.48
CA THR A 64 9.08 1.18 10.02
C THR A 64 8.15 2.33 9.68
N HIS A 65 7.64 2.42 8.45
CA HIS A 65 6.65 3.45 8.10
C HIS A 65 5.38 3.32 8.92
N LEU A 66 4.86 2.10 9.12
CA LEU A 66 3.69 1.86 9.96
C LEU A 66 3.91 2.34 11.40
N GLN A 67 5.05 1.95 12.00
CA GLN A 67 5.40 2.30 13.37
C GLN A 67 5.58 3.81 13.55
N ASN A 68 6.32 4.47 12.65
CA ASN A 68 6.58 5.90 12.74
C ASN A 68 5.29 6.71 12.61
N GLN A 69 4.42 6.36 11.67
CA GLN A 69 3.15 7.04 11.48
C GLN A 69 2.20 6.78 12.66
N TYR A 70 2.12 5.54 13.15
CA TYR A 70 1.37 5.23 14.37
C TYR A 70 1.81 6.12 15.55
N GLN A 71 3.12 6.24 15.78
CA GLN A 71 3.65 7.06 16.87
C GLN A 71 3.34 8.55 16.68
N ALA A 72 3.45 9.06 15.44
CA ALA A 72 3.15 10.46 15.12
C ALA A 72 1.67 10.80 15.37
N PHE A 73 0.74 9.97 14.86
CA PHE A 73 -0.69 10.17 15.07
C PHE A 73 -1.09 9.98 16.54
N LYS A 74 -0.48 9.02 17.24
CA LYS A 74 -0.69 8.86 18.69
C LYS A 74 -0.27 10.11 19.46
N ALA A 75 0.89 10.69 19.14
CA ALA A 75 1.38 11.91 19.80
C ALA A 75 0.47 13.13 19.54
N ALA A 76 -0.26 13.12 18.42
CA ALA A 76 -1.23 14.15 18.07
C ALA A 76 -2.66 13.87 18.61
N ASP A 77 -2.90 12.74 19.31
CA ASP A 77 -4.24 12.24 19.68
C ASP A 77 -5.19 12.13 18.48
N ASP A 78 -4.65 11.77 17.31
CA ASP A 78 -5.38 11.74 16.03
C ASP A 78 -5.58 10.30 15.53
N ALA A 79 -6.55 9.63 16.15
CA ALA A 79 -6.89 8.24 15.83
C ALA A 79 -7.46 8.08 14.42
N ASP A 80 -8.30 9.03 13.99
CA ASP A 80 -8.92 9.00 12.66
C ASP A 80 -7.88 9.24 11.56
N GLY A 81 -6.93 10.14 11.77
CA GLY A 81 -5.80 10.34 10.86
C GLY A 81 -4.95 9.09 10.67
N PHE A 82 -4.71 8.31 11.73
CA PHE A 82 -4.03 7.02 11.59
C PHE A 82 -4.86 6.00 10.78
N VAL A 83 -6.17 5.94 11.00
CA VAL A 83 -7.08 5.07 10.23
C VAL A 83 -7.03 5.42 8.74
N ASP A 84 -7.12 6.71 8.42
CA ASP A 84 -7.10 7.21 7.05
C ASP A 84 -5.75 6.94 6.38
N TYR A 85 -4.63 7.26 7.05
CA TYR A 85 -3.29 6.91 6.58
C TYR A 85 -3.17 5.40 6.28
N ARG A 86 -3.58 4.57 7.25
CA ARG A 86 -3.48 3.10 7.12
C ARG A 86 -4.27 2.61 5.91
N ASN A 87 -5.48 3.11 5.70
CA ASN A 87 -6.39 2.61 4.67
C ASN A 87 -6.07 3.15 3.28
N SER A 88 -5.67 4.42 3.19
CA SER A 88 -5.45 5.11 1.91
C SER A 88 -4.03 4.98 1.37
N SER A 89 -3.04 4.81 2.26
CA SER A 89 -1.62 4.81 1.89
C SER A 89 -0.97 3.47 2.17
N TRP A 90 -0.95 3.05 3.44
CA TRP A 90 -0.17 1.88 3.85
C TRP A 90 -0.75 0.54 3.33
N THR A 91 -2.08 0.37 3.41
CA THR A 91 -2.74 -0.88 3.02
C THR A 91 -2.64 -1.14 1.51
N PRO A 92 -2.87 -0.17 0.61
CA PRO A 92 -2.67 -0.37 -0.82
C PRO A 92 -1.24 -0.81 -1.17
N GLU A 93 -0.22 -0.16 -0.59
CA GLU A 93 1.19 -0.53 -0.82
C GLU A 93 1.49 -1.96 -0.32
N TYR A 94 1.02 -2.28 0.88
CA TYR A 94 1.15 -3.61 1.46
C TYR A 94 0.46 -4.67 0.58
N ILE A 95 -0.77 -4.44 0.14
CA ILE A 95 -1.54 -5.40 -0.66
C ILE A 95 -0.89 -5.63 -2.03
N ALA A 96 -0.42 -4.58 -2.69
CA ALA A 96 0.30 -4.70 -3.96
C ALA A 96 1.55 -5.58 -3.81
N THR A 97 2.33 -5.35 -2.75
CA THR A 97 3.56 -6.10 -2.46
C THR A 97 3.26 -7.54 -2.03
N LYS A 98 2.27 -7.73 -1.15
CA LYS A 98 1.79 -9.05 -0.71
C LYS A 98 1.37 -9.89 -1.91
N ASN A 99 0.55 -9.35 -2.80
CA ASN A 99 0.05 -10.10 -3.96
C ASN A 99 1.20 -10.53 -4.89
N ALA A 100 2.26 -9.72 -5.01
CA ALA A 100 3.45 -10.11 -5.75
C ALA A 100 4.20 -11.27 -5.08
N TYR A 101 4.43 -11.21 -3.77
CA TYR A 101 5.06 -12.31 -3.03
C TYR A 101 4.20 -13.58 -2.96
N GLU A 102 2.88 -13.46 -2.88
CA GLU A 102 1.99 -14.63 -2.92
C GLU A 102 2.08 -15.39 -4.25
N LYS A 103 2.24 -14.68 -5.37
CA LYS A 103 2.47 -15.32 -6.67
C LYS A 103 3.79 -16.11 -6.68
N VAL A 104 4.86 -15.51 -6.18
CA VAL A 104 6.16 -16.18 -6.04
C VAL A 104 6.04 -17.42 -5.14
N PHE A 105 5.38 -17.27 -3.99
CA PHE A 105 5.15 -18.35 -3.03
C PHE A 105 4.37 -19.52 -3.65
N TYR A 106 3.26 -19.21 -4.31
CA TYR A 106 2.40 -20.20 -4.94
C TYR A 106 3.15 -20.97 -6.05
N ASN A 107 3.84 -20.25 -6.93
CA ASN A 107 4.52 -20.85 -8.08
C ASN A 107 5.74 -21.69 -7.69
N GLN A 108 6.35 -21.41 -6.54
CA GLN A 108 7.66 -21.97 -6.17
C GLN A 108 7.68 -22.60 -4.79
N LYS A 109 6.51 -23.04 -4.33
CA LYS A 109 6.28 -23.63 -3.02
C LYS A 109 7.36 -24.66 -2.65
N ALA A 110 7.65 -25.61 -3.55
CA ALA A 110 8.64 -26.66 -3.31
C ALA A 110 10.06 -26.13 -3.09
N TYR A 111 10.48 -25.11 -3.84
CA TYR A 111 11.79 -24.49 -3.66
C TYR A 111 11.86 -23.74 -2.32
N ILE A 112 10.82 -22.98 -2.00
CA ILE A 112 10.73 -22.16 -0.77
C ILE A 112 10.82 -23.05 0.48
N TYR A 113 10.06 -24.14 0.55
CA TYR A 113 10.13 -25.06 1.69
C TYR A 113 11.48 -25.78 1.77
N ARG A 114 12.04 -26.22 0.62
CA ARG A 114 13.33 -26.91 0.62
C ARG A 114 14.46 -26.03 1.15
N ASN A 115 14.42 -24.74 0.84
CA ASN A 115 15.42 -23.77 1.27
C ASN A 115 15.00 -22.98 2.53
N GLN A 116 13.95 -23.41 3.23
CA GLN A 116 13.49 -22.83 4.51
C GLN A 116 13.20 -21.31 4.44
N LEU A 117 12.72 -20.85 3.28
CA LEU A 117 12.33 -19.45 3.07
C LEU A 117 10.89 -19.17 3.52
N ASP A 118 10.09 -20.20 3.81
CA ASP A 118 8.67 -20.09 4.15
C ASP A 118 8.41 -19.19 5.36
N GLY A 119 9.27 -19.23 6.38
CA GLY A 119 9.16 -18.33 7.53
C GLY A 119 9.25 -16.84 7.17
N LEU A 120 10.04 -16.47 6.16
CA LEU A 120 10.13 -15.08 5.69
C LEU A 120 8.80 -14.63 5.04
N PHE A 121 8.13 -15.52 4.30
CA PHE A 121 6.80 -15.24 3.75
C PHE A 121 5.75 -15.10 4.84
N ASP A 122 5.75 -16.00 5.83
CA ASP A 122 4.81 -15.95 6.94
C ASP A 122 4.95 -14.64 7.75
N LEU A 123 6.19 -14.21 8.02
CA LEU A 123 6.48 -12.94 8.68
C LEU A 123 5.93 -11.76 7.87
N PHE A 124 6.14 -11.76 6.55
CA PHE A 124 5.63 -10.71 5.68
C PHE A 124 4.10 -10.66 5.69
N PHE A 125 3.42 -11.81 5.56
CA PHE A 125 1.96 -11.88 5.53
C PHE A 125 1.31 -11.54 6.88
N ALA A 126 2.01 -11.80 7.98
CA ALA A 126 1.55 -11.43 9.31
C ALA A 126 1.55 -9.92 9.58
N LEU A 127 2.28 -9.11 8.79
CA LEU A 127 2.39 -7.67 8.98
C LEU A 127 1.03 -6.94 8.91
N HIS A 128 0.11 -7.41 8.05
CA HIS A 128 -1.25 -6.84 8.00
C HIS A 128 -2.01 -6.97 9.31
N LYS A 129 -1.87 -8.11 9.99
CA LYS A 129 -2.55 -8.35 11.27
C LYS A 129 -2.05 -7.38 12.32
N LEU A 130 -0.74 -7.12 12.36
CA LEU A 130 -0.15 -6.12 13.26
C LEU A 130 -0.68 -4.72 12.95
N SER A 131 -0.83 -4.33 11.69
CA SER A 131 -1.41 -3.02 11.35
C SER A 131 -2.88 -2.89 11.76
N VAL A 132 -3.66 -3.98 11.72
CA VAL A 132 -5.04 -4.00 12.24
C VAL A 132 -5.04 -3.86 13.77
N HIS A 133 -4.16 -4.56 14.48
CA HIS A 133 -4.07 -4.45 15.93
C HIS A 133 -3.69 -3.03 16.37
N LEU A 134 -2.73 -2.39 15.69
CA LEU A 134 -2.39 -1.00 15.94
C LEU A 134 -3.60 -0.08 15.73
N LYS A 135 -4.35 -0.26 14.63
CA LYS A 135 -5.59 0.51 14.39
C LYS A 135 -6.59 0.37 15.53
N HIS A 136 -6.86 -0.86 15.97
CA HIS A 136 -7.80 -1.11 17.07
C HIS A 136 -7.30 -0.54 18.39
N SER A 137 -6.01 -0.70 18.69
CA SER A 137 -5.41 -0.16 19.93
C SER A 137 -5.60 1.35 20.04
N MET A 138 -5.42 2.09 18.93
CA MET A 138 -5.56 3.53 18.93
C MET A 138 -7.02 3.97 19.07
N LEU A 139 -7.94 3.37 18.29
CA LEU A 139 -9.37 3.70 18.33
C LEU A 139 -10.02 3.38 19.69
N GLN A 140 -9.59 2.29 20.32
CA GLN A 140 -10.19 1.80 21.57
C GLN A 140 -9.39 2.21 22.81
N LYS A 141 -8.27 2.93 22.63
CA LYS A 141 -7.31 3.24 23.70
C LYS A 141 -6.85 1.98 24.45
N ASP A 142 -6.72 0.86 23.74
CA ASP A 142 -6.24 -0.41 24.27
C ASP A 142 -4.71 -0.45 24.20
N TRP A 143 -4.08 0.10 25.23
CA TRP A 143 -2.61 0.21 25.32
C TRP A 143 -1.91 -1.14 25.56
N ALA A 144 -2.63 -2.15 26.04
CA ALA A 144 -2.08 -3.50 26.15
C ALA A 144 -1.94 -4.13 24.76
N LEU A 145 -2.96 -3.99 23.91
CA LEU A 145 -2.91 -4.43 22.52
C LEU A 145 -1.83 -3.66 21.72
N GLU A 146 -1.67 -2.36 21.96
CA GLU A 146 -0.57 -1.58 21.39
C GLU A 146 0.78 -2.19 21.73
N GLN A 147 1.05 -2.39 23.03
CA GLN A 147 2.34 -2.89 23.50
C GLN A 147 2.66 -4.25 22.87
N GLN A 148 1.66 -5.15 22.83
CA GLN A 148 1.80 -6.47 22.21
C GLN A 148 2.10 -6.35 20.71
N ALA A 149 1.39 -5.49 19.99
CA ALA A 149 1.58 -5.30 18.56
C ALA A 149 2.96 -4.71 18.23
N LEU A 150 3.40 -3.69 18.97
CA LEU A 150 4.72 -3.06 18.78
C LEU A 150 5.85 -4.00 19.17
N GLN A 151 5.72 -4.75 20.26
CA GLN A 151 6.71 -5.75 20.65
C GLN A 151 6.84 -6.85 19.59
N LYS A 152 5.70 -7.37 19.09
CA LYS A 152 5.73 -8.38 18.04
C LYS A 152 6.28 -7.83 16.72
N LEU A 153 6.01 -6.56 16.40
CA LEU A 153 6.59 -5.90 15.23
C LEU A 153 8.11 -5.81 15.34
N ALA A 154 8.64 -5.40 16.50
CA ALA A 154 10.08 -5.32 16.75
C ALA A 154 10.75 -6.71 16.70
N GLN A 155 10.12 -7.72 17.28
CA GLN A 155 10.59 -9.12 17.18
C GLN A 155 10.63 -9.57 15.73
N ASN A 156 9.56 -9.36 14.96
CA ASN A 156 9.51 -9.74 13.55
C ASN A 156 10.54 -8.98 12.71
N GLN A 157 10.80 -7.70 12.99
CA GLN A 157 11.88 -6.93 12.34
C GLN A 157 13.26 -7.55 12.59
N ALA A 158 13.52 -8.05 13.81
CA ALA A 158 14.75 -8.77 14.11
C ALA A 158 14.81 -10.14 13.40
N GLU A 159 13.70 -10.88 13.40
CA GLU A 159 13.57 -12.18 12.74
C GLU A 159 13.80 -12.08 11.23
N VAL A 160 13.20 -11.10 10.53
CA VAL A 160 13.46 -10.92 9.09
C VAL A 160 14.90 -10.52 8.80
N ASN A 161 15.54 -9.72 9.66
CA ASN A 161 16.94 -9.34 9.48
C ASN A 161 17.88 -10.55 9.57
N ALA A 162 17.54 -11.55 10.38
CA ALA A 162 18.35 -12.77 10.49
C ALA A 162 18.45 -13.53 9.14
N TYR A 163 17.44 -13.44 8.27
CA TYR A 163 17.50 -14.04 6.93
C TYR A 163 18.62 -13.48 6.06
N LEU A 164 19.07 -12.24 6.29
CA LEU A 164 20.21 -11.65 5.57
C LEU A 164 21.53 -12.37 5.87
N LEU A 165 21.62 -13.05 7.01
CA LEU A 165 22.81 -13.78 7.46
C LEU A 165 22.74 -15.29 7.15
N LEU A 166 21.53 -15.81 6.91
CA LEU A 166 21.27 -17.25 6.79
C LEU A 166 21.17 -17.74 5.34
N ALA A 167 20.81 -16.88 4.40
CA ALA A 167 20.65 -17.28 3.01
C ALA A 167 22.04 -17.30 2.29
N PRO A 168 22.50 -18.48 1.82
CA PRO A 168 23.71 -18.61 1.03
C PRO A 168 23.61 -17.94 -0.33
#